data_AF-A0A9X0AVE6-F1
#
_entry.id   AF-A0A9X0AVE6-F1
#
_cell.length_a   1.000
_cell.length_b   1.000
_cell.length_c   1.000
_cell.angle_alpha   90.00
_cell.angle_beta   90.00
_cell.angle_gamma   90.00
#
_symmetry.space_group_name_H-M   'P 1'
#
loop_
_entity.id
_entity.type
_entity.pdbx_description
1 polymer ?
#
loop_
_entity_poly.entity_id
_entity_poly.type
_entity_poly.pdbx_seq_one_letter_code
_entity_poly.pdbx_strand_id
1 'polypeptide(L)'
;MASIFRWTRTAFRRAPSPSRCFPTTGIEWINDVQPLEEEKFEGFRRGLYYPVNIGDIASKYQVVGKLGYGVTSTVWLARDLQAYDYVALKIYIRDGDPQEEFKIY
;
A
#
# COMPACT_ATOMS: atom_id res chain seq x y z
N MET A 1 27.19 -37.78 -20.00
CA MET A 1 25.80 -37.90 -20.49
C MET A 1 24.91 -36.98 -19.67
N ALA A 2 23.94 -36.36 -20.35
CA ALA A 2 23.19 -35.17 -19.97
C ALA A 2 22.62 -35.12 -18.53
N SER A 3 22.56 -33.91 -17.98
CA SER A 3 21.28 -33.45 -17.41
C SER A 3 21.12 -31.94 -17.61
N ILE A 4 20.60 -31.63 -18.78
CA ILE A 4 20.11 -30.34 -19.22
C ILE A 4 18.73 -30.16 -18.58
N PHE A 5 18.63 -29.81 -17.30
CA PHE A 5 17.33 -29.50 -16.67
C PHE A 5 17.44 -28.43 -15.57
N ARG A 6 18.21 -27.38 -15.81
CA ARG A 6 18.22 -26.17 -14.95
C ARG A 6 17.59 -24.94 -15.60
N TRP A 7 16.87 -25.13 -16.71
CA TRP A 7 16.40 -24.04 -17.59
C TRP A 7 14.88 -23.87 -17.70
N THR A 8 14.05 -24.65 -17.01
CA THR A 8 12.58 -24.59 -17.21
C THR A 8 11.80 -23.80 -16.16
N ARG A 9 12.43 -23.22 -15.13
CA ARG A 9 11.69 -22.38 -14.16
C ARG A 9 11.39 -20.96 -14.63
N THR A 10 12.05 -20.49 -15.69
CA THR A 10 11.92 -19.09 -16.16
C THR A 10 10.75 -18.90 -17.13
N ALA A 11 10.25 -19.98 -17.74
CA ALA A 11 9.24 -19.91 -18.80
C ALA A 11 7.78 -19.78 -18.33
N PHE A 12 7.52 -19.79 -17.01
CA PHE A 12 6.15 -19.75 -16.45
C PHE A 12 5.89 -18.56 -15.50
N ARG A 13 6.77 -17.55 -15.46
CA ARG A 13 6.44 -16.34 -14.71
C ARG A 13 5.44 -15.52 -15.49
N ARG A 14 4.20 -15.50 -15.01
CA ARG A 14 3.16 -14.58 -15.48
C ARG A 14 3.72 -13.15 -15.37
N ALA A 15 3.61 -12.37 -16.43
CA ALA A 15 4.02 -10.96 -16.40
C ALA A 15 3.27 -10.23 -15.27
N PRO A 16 3.82 -9.17 -14.66
CA PRO A 16 3.04 -8.36 -13.75
C PRO A 16 1.79 -7.82 -14.44
N SER A 17 0.68 -7.76 -13.70
CA SER A 17 -0.54 -7.10 -14.14
C SER A 17 -0.25 -5.61 -14.37
N PRO A 18 -0.82 -4.99 -15.42
CA PRO A 18 -0.66 -3.56 -15.64
C PRO A 18 -1.23 -2.78 -14.45
N SER A 19 -0.56 -1.68 -14.09
CA SER A 19 -1.09 -0.70 -13.15
C SER A 19 -2.39 -0.10 -13.69
N ARG A 20 -3.35 0.15 -12.80
CA ARG A 20 -4.57 0.87 -13.13
C ARG A 20 -4.31 2.36 -13.25
N CYS A 21 -4.99 2.99 -14.19
CA CYS A 21 -5.11 4.44 -14.24
C CYS A 21 -6.37 4.84 -13.49
N PHE A 22 -6.25 5.80 -12.58
CA PHE A 22 -7.38 6.38 -11.87
C PHE A 22 -7.75 7.71 -12.54
N PRO A 23 -9.05 8.00 -12.75
CA PRO A 23 -9.46 9.29 -13.26
C PRO A 23 -9.08 10.38 -12.24
N THR A 24 -8.46 11.45 -12.73
CA THR A 24 -8.09 12.63 -11.93
C THR A 24 -9.09 13.78 -12.09
N THR A 25 -10.09 13.61 -12.95
CA THR A 25 -11.12 14.60 -13.26
C THR A 25 -12.52 14.00 -13.10
N GLY A 26 -13.53 14.85 -12.96
CA GLY A 26 -14.93 14.42 -12.80
C GLY A 26 -15.26 13.86 -11.42
N ILE A 27 -14.37 14.05 -10.43
CA ILE A 27 -14.57 13.68 -9.03
C ILE A 27 -14.76 14.98 -8.24
N GLU A 28 -15.79 15.01 -7.39
CA GLU A 28 -15.98 16.10 -6.44
C GLU A 28 -14.93 16.00 -5.33
N TRP A 29 -14.10 17.03 -5.19
CA TRP A 29 -13.07 17.07 -4.17
C TRP A 29 -13.68 17.39 -2.82
N ILE A 30 -13.25 16.67 -1.79
CA ILE A 30 -13.56 17.02 -0.41
C ILE A 30 -12.78 18.30 -0.10
N ASN A 31 -13.46 19.29 0.47
CA ASN A 31 -12.81 20.53 0.87
C ASN A 31 -11.84 20.31 2.04
N ASP A 32 -10.61 20.82 1.92
CA ASP A 32 -9.55 20.72 2.92
C ASP A 32 -9.78 21.57 4.19
N VAL A 33 -10.96 22.19 4.32
CA VAL A 33 -11.33 23.03 5.47
C VAL A 33 -11.46 22.19 6.74
N GLN A 34 -11.92 20.95 6.60
CA GLN A 34 -12.06 20.04 7.72
C GLN A 34 -10.94 19.01 7.69
N PRO A 35 -10.11 18.92 8.75
CA PRO A 35 -9.04 17.96 8.79
C PRO A 35 -9.59 16.54 8.71
N LEU A 36 -8.90 15.70 7.93
CA LEU A 36 -9.17 14.27 7.89
C LEU A 36 -8.91 13.69 9.29
N GLU A 37 -9.53 12.55 9.59
CA GLU A 37 -9.57 12.03 10.95
C GLU A 37 -8.17 11.78 11.54
N GLU A 38 -7.22 11.34 10.71
CA GLU A 38 -5.81 11.13 11.11
C GLU A 38 -5.03 12.43 11.33
N GLU A 39 -5.41 13.52 10.67
CA GLU A 39 -4.77 14.84 10.83
C GLU A 39 -5.04 15.46 12.20
N LYS A 40 -6.00 14.88 12.93
CA LYS A 40 -6.26 15.20 14.34
C LYS A 40 -5.20 14.61 15.27
N PHE A 41 -4.44 13.59 14.84
CA PHE A 41 -3.37 13.02 15.67
C PHE A 41 -2.11 13.89 15.61
N GLU A 42 -1.46 14.05 16.76
CA GLU A 42 -0.19 14.78 16.85
C GLU A 42 0.89 14.15 15.98
N GLY A 43 0.87 12.82 15.82
CA GLY A 43 1.80 12.11 14.95
C GLY A 43 1.70 12.57 13.49
N PHE A 44 0.51 12.92 13.01
CA PHE A 44 0.33 13.45 11.65
C PHE A 44 0.95 14.84 11.53
N ARG A 45 0.68 15.73 12.49
CA ARG A 45 1.25 17.09 12.53
C ARG A 45 2.77 17.09 12.65
N ARG A 46 3.33 16.07 13.31
CA ARG A 46 4.77 15.83 13.43
C ARG A 46 5.40 15.20 12.17
N GLY A 47 4.60 14.85 11.16
CA GLY A 47 5.07 14.22 9.92
C GLY A 47 5.52 12.77 10.10
N LEU A 48 4.98 12.06 11.10
CA LEU A 48 5.33 10.66 11.37
C LEU A 48 4.61 9.68 10.43
N TYR A 49 3.47 10.08 9.87
CA TYR A 49 2.72 9.28 8.91
C TYR A 49 3.41 9.31 7.55
N TYR A 50 3.47 8.16 6.89
CA TYR A 50 3.96 8.08 5.52
C TYR A 50 2.88 8.62 4.55
N PRO A 51 3.20 9.56 3.66
CA PRO A 51 2.23 10.09 2.71
C PRO A 51 1.90 9.03 1.65
N VAL A 52 0.61 8.79 1.41
CA VAL A 52 0.13 7.80 0.44
C VAL A 52 -1.00 8.41 -0.39
N ASN A 53 -0.89 8.30 -1.71
CA ASN A 53 -1.92 8.69 -2.65
C ASN A 53 -2.51 7.47 -3.38
N ILE A 54 -3.76 7.61 -3.84
CA ILE A 54 -4.37 6.63 -4.74
C ILE A 54 -3.54 6.56 -6.02
N GLY A 55 -3.18 5.34 -6.43
CA GLY A 55 -2.34 5.09 -7.60
C GLY A 55 -0.86 4.92 -7.30
N ASP A 56 -0.37 5.31 -6.12
CA ASP A 56 1.02 5.10 -5.71
C ASP A 56 1.39 3.61 -5.78
N ILE A 57 2.63 3.33 -6.17
CA ILE A 57 3.17 1.97 -6.27
C ILE A 57 4.28 1.81 -5.23
N ALA A 58 4.01 1.00 -4.21
CA ALA A 58 4.99 0.57 -3.22
C ALA A 58 5.47 -0.85 -3.56
N SER A 59 6.69 -0.95 -4.10
CA SER A 59 7.26 -2.21 -4.62
C SER A 59 6.38 -2.82 -5.72
N LYS A 60 5.54 -3.81 -5.39
CA LYS A 60 4.63 -4.50 -6.32
C LYS A 60 3.15 -4.22 -6.05
N TYR A 61 2.86 -3.35 -5.08
CA TYR A 61 1.51 -3.08 -4.64
C TYR A 61 1.07 -1.69 -5.09
N GLN A 62 0.02 -1.64 -5.91
CA GLN A 62 -0.58 -0.39 -6.31
C GLN A 62 -1.72 -0.03 -5.34
N VAL A 63 -1.67 1.15 -4.73
CA VAL A 63 -2.70 1.66 -3.83
C VAL A 63 -3.98 1.97 -4.62
N VAL A 64 -5.10 1.46 -4.11
CA VAL A 64 -6.44 1.60 -4.71
C VAL A 64 -7.32 2.52 -3.88
N GLY A 65 -7.21 2.46 -2.56
CA GLY A 65 -8.01 3.28 -1.66
C GLY A 65 -7.64 3.04 -0.20
N LYS A 66 -8.10 3.93 0.68
CA LYS A 66 -7.86 3.80 2.12
C LYS A 66 -8.91 2.87 2.76
N LEU A 67 -8.47 1.96 3.62
CA LEU A 67 -9.34 1.05 4.38
C LEU A 67 -9.52 1.50 5.83
N GLY A 68 -8.50 2.14 6.42
CA GLY A 68 -8.55 2.57 7.81
C GLY A 68 -7.32 3.34 8.24
N TYR A 69 -7.37 3.86 9.45
CA TYR A 69 -6.30 4.61 10.09
C TYR A 69 -6.35 4.40 11.60
N GLY A 70 -5.23 4.61 12.26
CA GLY A 70 -5.09 4.56 13.71
C GLY A 70 -3.90 5.40 14.17
N VAL A 71 -3.62 5.34 15.46
CA VAL A 71 -2.54 6.13 16.09
C VAL A 71 -1.16 5.72 15.57
N THR A 72 -0.97 4.43 15.26
CA THR A 72 0.34 3.85 14.92
C THR A 72 0.50 3.56 13.42
N SER A 73 -0.57 3.58 12.63
CA SER A 73 -0.53 3.14 11.24
C SER A 73 -1.74 3.59 10.41
N THR A 74 -1.60 3.46 9.09
CA THR A 74 -2.69 3.54 8.11
C THR A 74 -2.83 2.23 7.36
N VAL A 75 -4.04 1.90 6.92
CA VAL A 75 -4.33 0.67 6.20
C VAL A 75 -4.95 1.00 4.85
N TRP A 76 -4.37 0.46 3.78
CA TRP A 76 -4.75 0.76 2.40
C TRP A 76 -5.11 -0.52 1.66
N LEU A 77 -6.17 -0.47 0.87
CA LEU A 77 -6.45 -1.48 -0.14
C LEU A 77 -5.44 -1.29 -1.26
N ALA A 78 -4.73 -2.35 -1.61
CA ALA A 78 -3.81 -2.34 -2.73
C ALA A 78 -3.98 -3.58 -3.60
N ARG A 79 -3.52 -3.47 -4.85
CA ARG A 79 -3.47 -4.57 -5.80
C ARG A 79 -2.04 -5.09 -5.89
N ASP A 80 -1.84 -6.37 -5.61
CA ASP A 80 -0.58 -7.05 -5.90
C ASP A 80 -0.47 -7.27 -7.41
N LEU A 81 0.42 -6.51 -8.04
CA LEU A 81 0.62 -6.57 -9.48
C LEU A 81 1.26 -7.88 -9.93
N GLN A 82 1.89 -8.66 -9.05
CA GLN A 82 2.50 -9.95 -9.40
C GLN A 82 1.55 -11.12 -9.12
N ALA A 83 0.84 -11.08 -7.99
CA ALA A 83 -0.09 -12.15 -7.60
C ALA A 83 -1.49 -12.00 -8.23
N TYR A 84 -1.79 -10.85 -8.85
CA TYR A 84 -3.11 -10.54 -9.42
C TYR A 84 -4.24 -10.54 -8.38
N ASP A 85 -3.93 -10.17 -7.14
CA ASP A 85 -4.86 -10.20 -6.00
C ASP A 85 -4.94 -8.85 -5.28
N TYR A 86 -5.87 -8.71 -4.36
CA TYR A 86 -5.99 -7.55 -3.47
C TYR A 86 -5.46 -7.87 -2.08
N VAL A 87 -4.77 -6.89 -1.49
CA VAL A 87 -4.18 -6.99 -0.16
C VAL A 87 -4.49 -5.75 0.66
N ALA A 88 -4.42 -5.89 1.98
CA ALA A 88 -4.37 -4.77 2.90
C ALA A 88 -2.89 -4.41 3.18
N LEU A 89 -2.46 -3.22 2.77
CA LEU A 89 -1.17 -2.66 3.12
C LEU A 89 -1.29 -1.85 4.41
N LYS A 90 -0.69 -2.34 5.48
CA LYS A 90 -0.55 -1.59 6.73
C LYS A 90 0.80 -0.88 6.74
N ILE A 91 0.76 0.44 6.86
CA ILE A 91 1.95 1.31 6.86
C ILE A 91 2.05 1.98 8.22
N TYR A 92 3.13 1.69 8.94
CA TYR A 92 3.38 2.22 10.27
C TYR A 92 3.95 3.64 10.21
N ILE A 93 3.67 4.43 11.26
CA ILE A 93 4.33 5.71 11.47
C ILE A 93 5.83 5.50 11.74
N ARG A 94 6.66 6.49 11.41
CA ARG A 94 8.13 6.40 11.51
C ARG A 94 8.66 6.07 12.91
N ASP A 95 8.02 6.59 13.96
CA ASP A 95 8.46 6.47 15.35
C ASP A 95 7.74 5.36 16.14
N GLY A 96 6.88 4.56 15.50
CA GLY A 96 6.23 3.42 16.16
C GLY A 96 7.14 2.20 16.15
N ASP A 97 7.27 1.48 17.27
CA ASP A 97 7.88 0.14 17.26
C ASP A 97 6.85 -0.86 16.71
N PRO A 98 6.99 -1.35 15.46
CA PRO A 98 6.03 -2.28 14.90
C PRO A 98 6.04 -3.62 15.65
N GLN A 99 7.16 -3.95 16.30
CA GLN A 99 7.37 -5.25 16.94
C GLN A 99 6.44 -5.47 18.13
N GLU A 100 6.05 -4.42 18.85
CA GLU A 100 5.10 -4.58 19.96
C GLU A 100 3.71 -5.00 19.46
N GLU A 101 3.26 -4.44 18.33
CA GLU A 101 1.96 -4.79 17.76
C GLU A 101 1.99 -6.18 17.10
N PHE A 102 3.09 -6.54 16.43
CA PHE A 102 3.27 -7.87 15.83
C PHE A 102 3.41 -9.00 16.87
N LYS A 103 3.72 -8.71 18.13
CA LYS A 103 3.79 -9.72 19.21
C LYS A 103 2.41 -10.08 19.78
N ILE A 104 1.41 -9.23 19.57
CA ILE A 104 0.06 -9.39 20.13
C ILE A 104 -0.81 -10.29 19.24
N TYR A 105 -0.46 -10.44 17.97
CA TYR A 105 -1.16 -11.25 16.96
C TYR A 105 -0.30 -12.43 16.50
#